data_AF-A0A522WQF1-F1
#
_entry.id   AF-A0A522WQF1-F1
#
_cell.length_a   1.000
_cell.length_b   1.000
_cell.length_c   1.000
_cell.angle_alpha   90.00
_cell.angle_beta   90.00
_cell.angle_gamma   90.00
#
_symmetry.space_group_name_H-M   'P 1'
#
loop_
_entity.id
_entity.type
_entity.pdbx_description
1 polymer ?
#
loop_
_entity_poly.entity_id
_entity_poly.type
_entity_poly.pdbx_seq_one_letter_code
_entity_poly.pdbx_strand_id
1 'polypeptide(L)'
;MAKFKTHYDSLNVSRNAPASVIKAAYKALCQNYHPDKYAGGHEEALRIMKVINGAYAVLSDSAKRAEHDRWIDKQERAHASNEAQRMAKIITNAYVDVTAKKPPSVGYLVTINKFWKNACYSVTKALRLSLSRLGGRKREKQTNWIFWLAGVVVAIVLVGIILYVSDSKTTTVATTAAVNQEVAGMLEKARRMLNKGRVVEALSLYLPLAEQGNADAQFHVGLLYANGLGVTKDDKQAADWFGRAAKQGHREAQTKLGFMYATGKGVTQNYNTAVYWCYQAAEQGDVIAQYNLGLMYAKGQGVAQDNRLAISWYSKAAAQGHARAQYNLGVIYANGVGVPKDSKQAADLYRKAAKQGLAEAVAALKQLEHSE
;
A
#
# COMPACT_ATOMS: atom_id res chain seq x y z
N MET A 1 18.83 -17.05 16.79
CA MET A 1 19.53 -15.78 17.09
C MET A 1 19.23 -15.23 18.50
N ALA A 2 17.97 -15.07 18.91
CA ALA A 2 17.64 -14.55 20.26
C ALA A 2 18.30 -15.34 21.42
N LYS A 3 18.20 -16.67 21.42
CA LYS A 3 18.90 -17.53 22.41
C LYS A 3 20.43 -17.38 22.40
N PHE A 4 21.02 -17.15 21.22
CA PHE A 4 22.45 -16.93 21.08
C PHE A 4 22.87 -15.56 21.64
N LYS A 5 22.10 -14.50 21.33
CA LYS A 5 22.33 -13.15 21.85
C LYS A 5 22.20 -13.10 23.37
N THR A 6 21.13 -13.67 23.93
CA THR A 6 20.94 -13.77 25.39
C THR A 6 22.08 -14.52 26.07
N HIS A 7 22.57 -15.61 25.47
CA HIS A 7 23.70 -16.36 26.01
C HIS A 7 25.02 -15.57 25.87
N TYR A 8 25.27 -14.89 24.74
CA TYR A 8 26.46 -14.06 24.54
C TYR A 8 26.51 -12.86 25.48
N ASP A 9 25.40 -12.13 25.61
CA ASP A 9 25.28 -10.98 26.52
C ASP A 9 25.50 -11.43 27.98
N SER A 10 25.10 -12.67 28.34
CA SER A 10 25.36 -13.25 29.67
C SER A 10 26.83 -13.60 29.94
N LEU A 11 27.66 -13.74 28.90
CA LEU A 11 29.10 -14.05 29.04
C LEU A 11 29.96 -12.80 29.27
N ASN A 12 29.38 -11.59 29.16
CA ASN A 12 30.01 -10.29 29.42
C ASN A 12 31.40 -10.13 28.77
N VAL A 13 31.52 -10.55 27.51
CA VAL A 13 32.81 -10.66 26.79
C VAL A 13 33.33 -9.26 26.43
N SER A 14 34.25 -8.72 27.22
CA SER A 14 35.04 -7.53 26.90
C SER A 14 36.42 -7.92 26.33
N ARG A 15 37.14 -6.97 25.72
CA ARG A 15 38.51 -7.19 25.20
C ARG A 15 39.50 -7.72 26.26
N ASN A 16 39.20 -7.54 27.55
CA ASN A 16 40.06 -7.93 28.68
C ASN A 16 39.51 -9.13 29.45
N ALA A 17 38.53 -9.86 28.91
CA ALA A 17 37.94 -11.02 29.58
C ALA A 17 38.97 -12.16 29.77
N PRO A 18 38.84 -12.99 30.83
CA PRO A 18 39.71 -14.15 31.02
C PRO A 18 39.67 -15.12 29.85
N ALA A 19 40.81 -15.76 29.54
CA ALA A 19 40.96 -16.69 28.42
C ALA A 19 39.92 -17.83 28.42
N SER A 20 39.48 -18.29 29.59
CA SER A 20 38.44 -19.32 29.75
C SER A 20 37.07 -18.84 29.25
N VAL A 21 36.71 -17.58 29.54
CA VAL A 21 35.44 -16.96 29.12
C VAL A 21 35.42 -16.74 27.61
N ILE A 22 36.52 -16.24 27.05
CA ILE A 22 36.67 -16.05 25.59
C ILE A 22 36.54 -17.40 24.85
N LYS A 23 37.16 -18.47 25.38
CA LYS A 23 37.08 -19.82 24.81
C LYS A 23 35.66 -20.40 24.88
N ALA A 24 34.95 -20.20 25.99
CA ALA A 24 33.57 -20.66 26.15
C ALA A 24 32.63 -19.94 25.15
N ALA A 25 32.77 -18.61 25.03
CA ALA A 25 32.00 -17.81 24.07
C ALA A 25 32.26 -18.23 22.61
N TYR A 26 33.52 -18.51 22.25
CA TYR A 26 33.87 -18.98 20.92
C TYR A 26 33.31 -20.37 20.60
N LYS A 27 33.41 -21.32 21.53
CA LYS A 27 32.84 -22.66 21.35
C LYS A 27 31.32 -22.59 21.16
N ALA A 28 30.63 -21.74 21.93
CA ALA A 28 29.20 -21.52 21.80
C ALA A 28 28.82 -20.88 20.45
N LEU A 29 29.62 -19.94 19.93
CA LEU A 29 29.45 -19.37 18.60
C LEU A 29 29.58 -20.45 17.51
N CYS A 30 30.67 -21.23 17.52
CA CYS A 30 30.92 -22.27 16.53
C CYS A 30 29.86 -23.38 16.52
N GLN A 31 29.29 -23.71 17.67
CA GLN A 31 28.27 -24.76 17.79
C GLN A 31 26.87 -24.31 17.38
N ASN A 32 26.53 -23.04 17.60
CA ASN A 32 25.16 -22.56 17.45
C ASN A 32 24.93 -21.66 16.22
N TYR A 33 26.01 -21.20 15.57
CA TYR A 33 25.91 -20.35 14.40
C TYR A 33 25.79 -21.19 13.12
N HIS A 34 24.63 -21.08 12.46
CA HIS A 34 24.36 -21.70 11.16
C HIS A 34 24.01 -20.62 10.13
N PRO A 35 24.93 -20.24 9.22
CA PRO A 35 24.73 -19.13 8.30
C PRO A 35 23.53 -19.32 7.37
N ASP A 36 23.18 -20.56 7.03
CA ASP A 36 22.09 -20.89 6.11
C ASP A 36 20.69 -20.77 6.74
N LYS A 37 20.59 -20.66 8.07
CA LYS A 37 19.31 -20.62 8.80
C LYS A 37 18.87 -19.21 9.25
N TYR A 38 19.73 -18.20 9.17
CA TYR A 38 19.47 -16.88 9.79
C TYR A 38 19.84 -15.70 8.88
N ALA A 39 19.05 -15.45 7.83
CA ALA A 39 19.29 -14.38 6.85
C ALA A 39 19.23 -12.94 7.41
N GLY A 40 18.63 -12.71 8.59
CA GLY A 40 18.54 -11.39 9.24
C GLY A 40 19.48 -11.18 10.43
N GLY A 41 20.31 -12.17 10.79
CA GLY A 41 21.20 -12.12 11.97
C GLY A 41 22.69 -12.03 11.62
N HIS A 42 23.04 -11.97 10.34
CA HIS A 42 24.41 -12.13 9.87
C HIS A 42 25.32 -10.94 10.22
N GLU A 43 24.86 -9.70 10.06
CA GLU A 43 25.63 -8.50 10.41
C GLU A 43 25.97 -8.44 11.91
N GLU A 44 25.01 -8.78 12.77
CA GLU A 44 25.19 -8.78 14.21
C GLU A 44 26.13 -9.92 14.65
N ALA A 45 26.03 -11.10 14.03
CA ALA A 45 26.99 -12.17 14.24
C ALA A 45 28.41 -11.75 13.81
N LEU A 46 28.55 -11.00 12.71
CA LEU A 46 29.83 -10.46 12.25
C LEU A 46 30.41 -9.42 13.22
N ARG A 47 29.57 -8.57 13.81
CA ARG A 47 29.98 -7.63 14.86
C ARG A 47 30.49 -8.36 16.10
N ILE A 48 29.76 -9.37 16.57
CA ILE A 48 30.16 -10.22 17.70
C ILE A 48 31.48 -10.96 17.39
N MET A 49 31.63 -11.48 16.18
CA MET A 49 32.88 -12.12 15.72
C MET A 49 34.07 -11.16 15.73
N LYS A 50 33.89 -9.90 15.31
CA LYS A 50 34.95 -8.88 15.38
C LYS A 50 35.38 -8.55 16.82
N VAL A 51 34.44 -8.55 17.76
CA VAL A 51 34.73 -8.36 19.20
C VAL A 51 35.53 -9.56 19.75
N ILE A 52 35.13 -10.79 19.41
CA ILE A 52 35.84 -12.02 19.79
C ILE A 52 37.26 -12.03 19.20
N ASN A 53 37.43 -11.60 17.94
CA ASN A 53 38.74 -11.52 17.29
C ASN A 53 39.66 -10.49 17.98
N GLY A 54 39.12 -9.34 18.37
CA GLY A 54 39.85 -8.33 19.15
C GLY A 54 40.30 -8.84 20.52
N ALA A 55 39.55 -9.75 21.15
CA ALA A 55 39.92 -10.39 22.42
C ALA A 55 40.90 -11.57 22.23
N TYR A 56 40.81 -12.31 21.12
CA TYR A 56 41.73 -13.40 20.78
C TYR A 56 43.13 -12.93 20.38
N ALA A 57 43.26 -11.72 19.82
CA ALA A 57 44.57 -11.12 19.52
C ALA A 57 45.48 -10.98 20.76
N VAL A 58 44.89 -10.98 21.97
CA VAL A 58 45.58 -10.89 23.27
C VAL A 58 46.04 -12.27 23.78
N LEU A 59 45.51 -13.38 23.23
CA LEU A 59 45.93 -14.74 23.60
C LEU A 59 47.20 -15.13 22.81
N SER A 60 48.33 -15.29 23.50
CA SER A 60 49.68 -15.47 22.94
C SER A 60 49.91 -16.74 22.09
N ASP A 61 48.92 -17.63 21.96
CA ASP A 61 49.04 -18.90 21.22
C ASP A 61 48.80 -18.70 19.70
N SER A 62 49.88 -18.76 18.91
CA SER A 62 49.88 -18.47 17.46
C SER A 62 49.19 -19.54 16.61
N ALA A 63 49.23 -20.81 17.03
CA ALA A 63 48.62 -21.90 16.29
C ALA A 63 47.08 -21.82 16.31
N LYS A 64 46.53 -21.43 17.46
CA LYS A 64 45.08 -21.27 17.64
C LYS A 64 44.53 -20.01 16.96
N ARG A 65 45.33 -18.93 16.88
CA ARG A 65 45.00 -17.76 16.04
C ARG A 65 44.88 -18.14 14.55
N ALA A 66 45.85 -18.90 14.03
CA ALA A 66 45.81 -19.35 12.64
C ALA A 66 44.66 -20.32 12.32
N GLU A 67 44.22 -21.14 13.27
CA GLU A 67 43.02 -21.98 13.12
C GLU A 67 41.73 -21.14 13.10
N HIS A 68 41.64 -20.14 13.99
CA HIS A 68 40.52 -19.22 14.06
C HIS A 68 40.40 -18.33 12.81
N ASP A 69 41.50 -17.78 12.31
CA ASP A 69 41.54 -16.96 11.09
C ASP A 69 41.08 -17.76 9.86
N ARG A 70 41.51 -19.03 9.75
CA ARG A 70 41.03 -19.95 8.70
C ARG A 70 39.54 -20.23 8.80
N TRP A 71 39.02 -20.31 10.02
CA TRP A 71 37.60 -20.48 10.27
C TRP A 71 36.81 -19.23 9.86
N ILE A 72 37.25 -18.01 10.23
CA ILE A 72 36.63 -16.74 9.80
C ILE A 72 36.64 -16.63 8.27
N ASP A 73 37.77 -16.86 7.61
CA ASP A 73 37.90 -16.80 6.16
C ASP A 73 36.97 -17.83 5.46
N LYS A 74 36.69 -18.97 6.11
CA LYS A 74 35.67 -19.93 5.61
C LYS A 74 34.24 -19.38 5.76
N GLN A 75 33.93 -18.69 6.85
CA GLN A 75 32.61 -18.08 7.07
C GLN A 75 32.36 -16.88 6.15
N GLU A 76 33.35 -16.01 5.95
CA GLU A 76 33.23 -14.85 5.05
C GLU A 76 33.05 -15.29 3.60
N ARG A 77 33.73 -16.36 3.16
CA ARG A 77 33.49 -16.99 1.85
C ARG A 77 32.09 -17.56 1.70
N ALA A 78 31.57 -18.23 2.74
CA ALA A 78 30.20 -18.74 2.74
C ALA A 78 29.19 -17.58 2.69
N HIS A 79 29.43 -16.49 3.43
CA HIS A 79 28.58 -15.30 3.40
C HIS A 79 28.58 -14.63 2.02
N ALA A 80 29.75 -14.35 1.45
CA ALA A 80 29.86 -13.72 0.13
C ALA A 80 29.18 -14.57 -0.96
N SER A 81 29.30 -15.90 -0.88
CA SER A 81 28.57 -16.82 -1.77
C SER A 81 27.05 -16.72 -1.56
N ASN A 82 26.58 -16.70 -0.31
CA ASN A 82 25.16 -16.62 0.01
C ASN A 82 24.56 -15.24 -0.36
N GLU A 83 25.31 -14.14 -0.21
CA GLU A 83 24.91 -12.80 -0.66
C GLU A 83 24.87 -12.70 -2.18
N ALA A 84 25.86 -13.26 -2.88
CA ALA A 84 25.83 -13.32 -4.34
C ALA A 84 24.61 -14.12 -4.85
N GLN A 85 24.27 -15.24 -4.20
CA GLN A 85 23.05 -16.00 -4.49
C GLN A 85 21.77 -15.20 -4.15
N ARG A 86 21.75 -14.46 -3.05
CA ARG A 86 20.62 -13.60 -2.66
C ARG A 86 20.42 -12.46 -3.66
N MET A 87 21.49 -11.77 -4.07
CA MET A 87 21.46 -10.73 -5.10
C MET A 87 21.01 -11.31 -6.43
N ALA A 88 21.54 -12.47 -6.84
CA ALA A 88 21.07 -13.17 -8.03
C ALA A 88 19.57 -13.50 -7.95
N LYS A 89 19.06 -13.91 -6.80
CA LYS A 89 17.63 -14.19 -6.58
C LYS A 89 16.77 -12.93 -6.60
N ILE A 90 17.21 -11.83 -6.01
CA ILE A 90 16.51 -10.54 -6.05
C ILE A 90 16.43 -10.05 -7.50
N ILE A 91 17.54 -10.11 -8.24
CA ILE A 91 17.60 -9.72 -9.64
C ILE A 91 16.73 -10.65 -10.50
N THR A 92 16.75 -11.96 -10.25
CA THR A 92 15.90 -12.94 -10.93
C THR A 92 14.41 -12.70 -10.65
N ASN A 93 14.04 -12.40 -9.40
CA ASN A 93 12.66 -12.11 -9.03
C ASN A 93 12.19 -10.77 -9.60
N ALA A 94 13.04 -9.74 -9.60
CA ALA A 94 12.75 -8.47 -10.27
C ALA A 94 12.56 -8.67 -11.78
N TYR A 95 13.34 -9.55 -12.40
CA TYR A 95 13.20 -9.95 -13.81
C TYR A 95 11.90 -10.73 -14.08
N VAL A 96 11.51 -11.65 -13.19
CA VAL A 96 10.23 -12.39 -13.27
C VAL A 96 9.03 -11.45 -13.07
N ASP A 97 9.09 -10.51 -12.14
CA ASP A 97 8.02 -9.52 -11.92
C ASP A 97 7.85 -8.57 -13.11
N VAL A 98 8.95 -8.18 -13.76
CA VAL A 98 8.94 -7.37 -14.98
C VAL A 98 8.34 -8.15 -16.16
N THR A 99 8.60 -9.46 -16.26
CA THR A 99 8.08 -10.33 -17.35
C THR A 99 6.65 -10.83 -17.09
N ALA A 100 6.19 -10.89 -15.84
CA ALA A 100 4.82 -11.30 -15.48
C ALA A 100 3.78 -10.18 -15.70
N LYS A 101 4.19 -8.91 -15.67
CA LYS A 101 3.26 -7.76 -15.84
C LYS A 101 2.91 -7.43 -17.30
N LYS A 102 3.58 -8.01 -18.31
CA LYS A 102 3.18 -8.04 -19.73
C LYS A 102 3.90 -9.17 -20.48
N PRO A 103 3.26 -9.95 -21.37
CA PRO A 103 3.97 -10.92 -22.20
C PRO A 103 4.60 -10.24 -23.44
N PRO A 104 5.93 -10.27 -23.63
CA PRO A 104 6.57 -9.79 -24.87
C PRO A 104 7.03 -10.96 -25.76
N SER A 105 7.28 -10.68 -27.04
CA SER A 105 7.65 -11.68 -28.06
C SER A 105 8.91 -12.48 -27.70
N VAL A 106 8.79 -13.80 -27.80
CA VAL A 106 9.66 -14.85 -27.22
C VAL A 106 11.13 -14.78 -27.68
N GLY A 107 11.47 -14.11 -28.79
CA GLY A 107 12.82 -14.16 -29.38
C GLY A 107 13.90 -13.33 -28.69
N TYR A 108 13.56 -12.12 -28.21
CA TYR A 108 14.55 -11.16 -27.73
C TYR A 108 15.06 -11.51 -26.32
N LEU A 109 14.16 -11.95 -25.43
CA LEU A 109 14.49 -12.34 -24.06
C LEU A 109 15.26 -13.66 -23.98
N VAL A 110 15.00 -14.62 -24.87
CA VAL A 110 15.75 -15.89 -24.92
C VAL A 110 17.22 -15.63 -25.26
N THR A 111 17.48 -14.70 -26.19
CA THR A 111 18.83 -14.33 -26.61
C THR A 111 19.59 -13.62 -25.49
N ILE A 112 18.95 -12.66 -24.81
CA ILE A 112 19.54 -11.97 -23.65
C ILE A 112 19.77 -12.92 -22.48
N ASN A 113 18.81 -13.81 -22.17
CA ASN A 113 18.94 -14.78 -21.08
C ASN A 113 20.06 -15.80 -21.35
N LYS A 114 20.23 -16.25 -22.61
CA LYS A 114 21.32 -17.13 -23.02
C LYS A 114 22.68 -16.42 -22.92
N PHE A 115 22.75 -15.15 -23.32
CA PHE A 115 23.94 -14.33 -23.17
C PHE A 115 24.32 -14.13 -21.69
N TRP A 116 23.34 -13.82 -20.84
CA TRP A 116 23.55 -13.58 -19.40
C TRP A 116 24.03 -14.81 -18.65
N LYS A 117 23.42 -15.98 -18.89
CA LYS A 117 23.86 -17.26 -18.29
C LYS A 117 25.30 -17.58 -18.68
N ASN A 118 25.66 -17.36 -19.94
CA ASN A 118 27.00 -17.60 -20.43
C ASN A 118 28.03 -16.61 -19.86
N ALA A 119 27.66 -15.33 -19.73
CA ALA A 119 28.51 -14.30 -19.12
C ALA A 119 28.77 -14.57 -17.63
N CYS A 120 27.73 -14.85 -16.84
CA CYS A 120 27.87 -15.19 -15.42
C CYS A 120 28.65 -16.48 -15.20
N TYR A 121 28.40 -17.51 -16.01
CA TYR A 121 29.17 -18.74 -15.95
C TYR A 121 30.65 -18.50 -16.25
N SER A 122 30.96 -17.70 -17.28
CA SER A 122 32.33 -17.37 -17.68
C SER A 122 33.06 -16.56 -16.60
N VAL A 123 32.40 -15.55 -16.02
CA VAL A 123 32.95 -14.74 -14.93
C VAL A 123 33.18 -15.59 -13.68
N THR A 124 32.22 -16.45 -13.32
CA THR A 124 32.32 -17.33 -12.14
C THR A 124 33.41 -18.38 -12.33
N LYS A 125 33.53 -18.97 -13.52
CA LYS A 125 34.59 -19.92 -13.87
C LYS A 125 35.98 -19.27 -13.87
N ALA A 126 36.09 -18.06 -14.42
CA ALA A 126 37.32 -17.28 -14.39
C ALA A 126 37.74 -16.90 -12.96
N LEU A 127 36.80 -16.45 -12.12
CA LEU A 127 37.03 -16.20 -10.69
C LEU A 127 37.52 -17.46 -9.97
N ARG A 128 36.87 -18.61 -10.20
CA ARG A 128 37.21 -19.88 -9.53
C ARG A 128 38.60 -20.37 -9.91
N LEU A 129 38.97 -20.28 -11.18
CA LEU A 129 40.28 -20.67 -11.69
C LEU A 129 41.39 -19.72 -11.19
N SER A 130 41.16 -18.41 -11.24
CA SER A 130 42.13 -17.41 -10.79
C SER A 130 42.37 -17.44 -9.28
N LEU A 131 41.35 -17.73 -8.47
CA LEU A 131 41.47 -17.86 -7.01
C LEU A 131 42.21 -19.15 -6.59
N SER A 132 42.18 -20.20 -7.41
CA SER A 132 42.81 -21.49 -7.08
C SER A 132 44.33 -21.53 -7.22
N ARG A 133 44.96 -20.52 -7.86
CA ARG A 133 46.37 -20.60 -8.28
C ARG A 133 47.32 -19.56 -7.68
N LEU A 134 46.90 -18.65 -6.79
CA LEU A 134 47.76 -17.52 -6.38
C LEU A 134 47.72 -17.15 -4.87
N GLY A 135 48.89 -16.87 -4.29
CA GLY A 135 49.09 -16.37 -2.91
C GLY A 135 49.47 -14.88 -2.84
N GLY A 136 49.04 -14.19 -1.76
CA GLY A 136 49.47 -12.84 -1.36
C GLY A 136 49.19 -11.71 -2.37
N ARG A 137 49.68 -10.49 -2.08
CA ARG A 137 49.39 -9.16 -2.71
C ARG A 137 49.05 -9.06 -4.21
N LYS A 138 49.46 -9.97 -5.10
CA LYS A 138 48.99 -10.00 -6.52
C LYS A 138 47.48 -10.27 -6.64
N ARG A 139 46.88 -10.87 -5.61
CA ARG A 139 45.45 -11.18 -5.52
C ARG A 139 44.55 -9.94 -5.53
N GLU A 140 44.96 -8.84 -4.89
CA GLU A 140 44.12 -7.65 -4.70
C GLU A 140 43.90 -6.83 -5.99
N LYS A 141 44.97 -6.59 -6.76
CA LYS A 141 44.88 -5.82 -8.03
C LYS A 141 44.07 -6.52 -9.12
N GLN A 142 44.17 -7.84 -9.25
CA GLN A 142 43.37 -8.59 -10.24
C GLN A 142 41.89 -8.70 -9.85
N THR A 143 41.60 -8.75 -8.55
CA THR A 143 40.20 -8.79 -8.08
C THR A 143 39.49 -7.48 -8.42
N ASN A 144 40.17 -6.33 -8.30
CA ASN A 144 39.63 -5.02 -8.69
C ASN A 144 39.30 -4.92 -10.19
N TRP A 145 40.13 -5.50 -11.06
CA TRP A 145 39.88 -5.48 -12.51
C TRP A 145 38.68 -6.35 -12.91
N ILE A 146 38.50 -7.51 -12.24
CA ILE A 146 37.33 -8.38 -12.44
C ILE A 146 36.04 -7.70 -11.96
N PHE A 147 36.08 -7.03 -10.80
CA PHE A 147 34.93 -6.24 -10.32
C PHE A 147 34.58 -5.09 -11.25
N TRP A 148 35.58 -4.44 -11.86
CA TRP A 148 35.37 -3.38 -12.83
C TRP A 148 34.68 -3.89 -14.10
N LEU A 149 35.14 -5.02 -14.67
CA LEU A 149 34.49 -5.65 -15.83
C LEU A 149 33.07 -6.12 -15.54
N ALA A 150 32.83 -6.71 -14.37
CA ALA A 150 31.48 -7.07 -13.93
C ALA A 150 30.58 -5.83 -13.83
N GLY A 151 31.10 -4.72 -13.30
CA GLY A 151 30.41 -3.43 -13.26
C GLY A 151 30.05 -2.87 -14.63
N VAL A 152 30.95 -2.96 -15.62
CA VAL A 152 30.70 -2.50 -17.00
C VAL A 152 29.61 -3.33 -17.68
N VAL A 153 29.63 -4.66 -17.52
CA VAL A 153 28.58 -5.54 -18.07
C VAL A 153 27.21 -5.25 -17.45
N VAL A 154 27.18 -5.02 -16.13
CA VAL A 154 25.95 -4.61 -15.43
C VAL A 154 25.45 -3.24 -15.93
N ALA A 155 26.35 -2.27 -16.14
CA ALA A 155 25.98 -0.95 -16.65
C ALA A 155 25.39 -0.99 -18.07
N ILE A 156 25.99 -1.76 -18.99
CA ILE A 156 25.48 -1.90 -20.36
C ILE A 156 24.10 -2.56 -20.38
N VAL A 157 23.90 -3.57 -19.53
CA VAL A 157 22.59 -4.24 -19.39
C VAL A 157 21.55 -3.31 -18.78
N LEU A 158 21.92 -2.51 -17.77
CA LEU A 158 21.03 -1.51 -17.19
C LEU A 158 20.63 -0.45 -18.22
N VAL A 159 21.56 0.02 -19.04
CA VAL A 159 21.25 0.97 -20.13
C VAL A 159 20.32 0.34 -21.18
N GLY A 160 20.55 -0.91 -21.58
CA GLY A 160 19.65 -1.63 -22.48
C GLY A 160 18.25 -1.83 -21.92
N ILE A 161 18.13 -2.14 -20.62
CA ILE A 161 16.85 -2.24 -19.92
C ILE A 161 16.17 -0.86 -19.85
N ILE A 162 16.90 0.22 -19.56
CA ILE A 162 16.36 1.58 -19.50
C ILE A 162 15.80 2.02 -20.87
N LEU A 163 16.52 1.74 -21.96
CA LEU A 163 16.06 2.06 -23.31
C LEU A 163 14.84 1.22 -23.71
N TYR A 164 14.83 -0.08 -23.42
CA TYR A 164 13.68 -0.97 -23.68
C TYR A 164 12.44 -0.63 -22.82
N VAL A 165 12.64 -0.28 -21.56
CA VAL A 165 11.58 0.19 -20.66
C VAL A 165 11.01 1.53 -21.13
N SER A 166 11.82 2.39 -21.75
CA SER A 166 11.35 3.69 -22.26
C SER A 166 10.45 3.54 -23.49
N ASP A 167 10.82 2.66 -24.42
CA ASP A 167 10.03 2.37 -25.64
C ASP A 167 8.74 1.54 -25.37
N SER A 168 8.80 0.65 -24.38
CA SER A 168 7.60 -0.06 -23.91
C SER A 168 6.66 0.84 -23.11
N LYS A 169 7.17 1.82 -22.35
CA LYS A 169 6.33 2.82 -21.65
C LYS A 169 5.52 3.66 -22.64
N THR A 170 6.13 4.17 -23.71
CA THR A 170 5.43 4.95 -24.75
C THR A 170 4.33 4.14 -25.44
N THR A 171 4.64 2.90 -25.85
CA THR A 171 3.66 2.00 -26.50
C THR A 171 2.52 1.60 -25.56
N THR A 172 2.83 1.35 -24.28
CA THR A 172 1.81 1.06 -23.26
C THR A 172 0.91 2.26 -23.00
N VAL A 173 1.49 3.45 -22.88
CA VAL A 173 0.71 4.68 -22.64
C VAL A 173 -0.25 4.94 -23.80
N ALA A 174 0.20 4.72 -25.04
CA ALA A 174 -0.66 4.85 -26.22
C ALA A 174 -1.80 3.81 -26.26
N THR A 175 -1.52 2.54 -25.95
CA THR A 175 -2.56 1.48 -25.90
C THR A 175 -3.52 1.65 -24.73
N THR A 176 -3.02 1.99 -23.54
CA THR A 176 -3.87 2.32 -22.38
C THR A 176 -4.75 3.53 -22.66
N ALA A 177 -4.25 4.56 -23.34
CA ALA A 177 -5.04 5.73 -23.72
C ALA A 177 -6.19 5.37 -24.68
N ALA A 178 -5.93 4.53 -25.69
CA ALA A 178 -6.95 4.08 -26.63
C ALA A 178 -8.05 3.23 -25.94
N VAL A 179 -7.66 2.28 -25.10
CA VAL A 179 -8.62 1.46 -24.32
C VAL A 179 -9.44 2.32 -23.36
N ASN A 180 -8.81 3.28 -22.68
CA ASN A 180 -9.50 4.20 -21.79
C ASN A 180 -10.53 5.07 -22.53
N GLN A 181 -10.22 5.47 -23.76
CA GLN A 181 -11.14 6.24 -24.60
C GLN A 181 -12.34 5.39 -25.05
N GLU A 182 -12.13 4.12 -25.38
CA GLU A 182 -13.22 3.19 -25.72
C GLU A 182 -14.13 2.92 -24.53
N VAL A 183 -13.56 2.64 -23.35
CA VAL A 183 -14.32 2.46 -22.10
C VAL A 183 -15.13 3.70 -21.76
N ALA A 184 -14.55 4.90 -21.88
CA ALA A 184 -15.27 6.15 -21.67
C ALA A 184 -16.44 6.31 -22.65
N GLY A 185 -16.25 5.97 -23.93
CA GLY A 185 -17.32 5.98 -24.94
C GLY A 185 -18.45 5.00 -24.61
N MET A 186 -18.13 3.81 -24.11
CA MET A 186 -19.12 2.82 -23.68
C MET A 186 -19.91 3.29 -22.45
N LEU A 187 -19.24 3.88 -21.45
CA LEU A 187 -19.89 4.44 -20.26
C LEU A 187 -20.88 5.55 -20.62
N GLU A 188 -20.50 6.45 -21.53
CA GLU A 188 -21.39 7.52 -22.01
C GLU A 188 -22.58 6.96 -22.80
N LYS A 189 -22.36 5.95 -23.64
CA LYS A 189 -23.44 5.25 -24.33
C LYS A 189 -24.41 4.61 -23.32
N ALA A 190 -23.90 3.95 -22.30
CA ALA A 190 -24.70 3.32 -21.25
C ALA A 190 -25.54 4.36 -20.48
N ARG A 191 -24.93 5.49 -20.10
CA ARG A 191 -25.61 6.61 -19.42
C ARG A 191 -26.73 7.18 -20.27
N ARG A 192 -26.52 7.36 -21.58
CA ARG A 192 -27.55 7.81 -22.52
C ARG A 192 -28.71 6.83 -22.63
N MET A 193 -28.45 5.52 -22.66
CA MET A 193 -29.51 4.51 -22.67
C MET A 193 -30.33 4.55 -21.39
N LEU A 194 -29.68 4.71 -20.24
CA LEU A 194 -30.34 4.83 -18.95
C LEU A 194 -31.27 6.06 -18.90
N ASN A 195 -30.80 7.21 -19.37
CA ASN A 195 -31.61 8.45 -19.44
C ASN A 195 -32.82 8.33 -20.38
N LYS A 196 -32.76 7.42 -21.37
CA LYS A 196 -33.89 7.11 -22.28
C LYS A 196 -34.82 6.03 -21.74
N GLY A 197 -34.61 5.54 -20.50
CA GLY A 197 -35.37 4.44 -19.92
C GLY A 197 -35.03 3.06 -20.51
N ARG A 198 -34.00 2.95 -21.35
CA ARG A 198 -33.55 1.68 -21.97
C ARG A 198 -32.61 0.95 -21.01
N VAL A 199 -33.17 0.56 -19.86
CA VAL A 199 -32.40 0.10 -18.71
C VAL A 199 -31.64 -1.21 -18.99
N VAL A 200 -32.28 -2.18 -19.64
CA VAL A 200 -31.65 -3.48 -19.96
C VAL A 200 -30.43 -3.30 -20.86
N GLU A 201 -30.51 -2.39 -21.83
CA GLU A 201 -29.38 -2.07 -22.71
C GLU A 201 -28.26 -1.35 -21.96
N ALA A 202 -28.61 -0.41 -21.08
CA ALA A 202 -27.62 0.25 -20.22
C ALA A 202 -26.89 -0.78 -19.34
N LEU A 203 -27.63 -1.71 -18.73
CA LEU A 203 -27.06 -2.79 -17.93
C LEU A 203 -26.12 -3.68 -18.75
N SER A 204 -26.52 -4.05 -19.98
CA SER A 204 -25.70 -4.88 -20.88
C SER A 204 -24.36 -4.23 -21.23
N LEU A 205 -24.27 -2.89 -21.19
CA LEU A 205 -23.04 -2.14 -21.40
C LEU A 205 -22.24 -1.97 -20.10
N TYR A 206 -22.90 -1.72 -18.97
CA TYR A 206 -22.23 -1.53 -17.69
C TYR A 206 -21.66 -2.83 -17.12
N LEU A 207 -22.37 -3.96 -17.23
CA LEU A 207 -21.99 -5.20 -16.55
C LEU A 207 -20.61 -5.72 -16.98
N PRO A 208 -20.27 -5.83 -18.28
CA PRO A 208 -18.94 -6.27 -18.69
C PRO A 208 -17.82 -5.33 -18.20
N LEU A 209 -18.06 -4.02 -18.23
CA LEU A 209 -17.09 -3.03 -17.73
C LEU A 209 -16.91 -3.13 -16.22
N ALA A 210 -18.00 -3.37 -15.49
CA ALA A 210 -17.97 -3.55 -14.04
C ALA A 210 -17.20 -4.82 -13.63
N GLU A 211 -17.38 -5.91 -14.38
CA GLU A 211 -16.63 -7.16 -14.22
C GLU A 211 -15.14 -6.99 -14.51
N GLN A 212 -14.79 -6.14 -15.47
CA GLN A 212 -13.40 -5.76 -15.77
C GLN A 212 -12.79 -4.81 -14.73
N GLY A 213 -13.55 -4.39 -13.71
CA GLY A 213 -13.04 -3.59 -12.61
C GLY A 213 -13.30 -2.10 -12.73
N ASN A 214 -14.00 -1.61 -13.76
CA ASN A 214 -14.26 -0.17 -13.89
C ASN A 214 -15.19 0.33 -12.76
N ALA A 215 -14.71 1.27 -11.94
CA ALA A 215 -15.41 1.72 -10.74
C ALA A 215 -16.73 2.44 -11.03
N ASP A 216 -16.81 3.25 -12.09
CA ASP A 216 -18.03 3.97 -12.49
C ASP A 216 -19.11 2.97 -12.95
N ALA A 217 -18.72 1.97 -13.74
CA ALA A 217 -19.60 0.89 -14.16
C ALA A 217 -20.10 0.08 -12.94
N GLN A 218 -19.22 -0.29 -12.02
CA GLN A 218 -19.59 -0.98 -10.78
C GLN A 218 -20.61 -0.17 -9.96
N PHE A 219 -20.40 1.14 -9.84
CA PHE A 219 -21.35 2.03 -9.17
C PHE A 219 -22.72 2.01 -9.86
N HIS A 220 -22.76 2.14 -11.19
CA HIS A 220 -24.01 2.11 -11.94
C HIS A 220 -24.73 0.76 -11.85
N VAL A 221 -24.02 -0.37 -11.96
CA VAL A 221 -24.60 -1.71 -11.73
C VAL A 221 -25.20 -1.81 -10.32
N GLY A 222 -24.49 -1.30 -9.30
CA GLY A 222 -25.01 -1.22 -7.93
C GLY A 222 -26.32 -0.41 -7.83
N LEU A 223 -26.42 0.73 -8.53
CA LEU A 223 -27.66 1.52 -8.58
C LEU A 223 -28.82 0.76 -9.23
N LEU A 224 -28.56 -0.02 -10.29
CA LEU A 224 -29.58 -0.79 -10.98
C LEU A 224 -30.16 -1.89 -10.05
N TYR A 225 -29.30 -2.62 -9.34
CA TYR A 225 -29.74 -3.60 -8.33
C TYR A 225 -30.47 -2.94 -7.16
N ALA A 226 -29.98 -1.81 -6.63
CA ALA A 226 -30.58 -1.13 -5.47
C ALA A 226 -32.01 -0.62 -5.73
N ASN A 227 -32.30 -0.31 -6.99
CA ASN A 227 -33.59 0.23 -7.43
C ASN A 227 -34.46 -0.79 -8.18
N GLY A 228 -33.95 -1.98 -8.48
CA GLY A 228 -34.67 -2.98 -9.28
C GLY A 228 -34.92 -2.54 -10.73
N LEU A 229 -33.98 -1.80 -11.31
CA LEU A 229 -34.11 -1.27 -12.66
C LEU A 229 -33.47 -2.24 -13.65
N GLY A 230 -34.29 -2.89 -14.47
CA GLY A 230 -33.84 -3.87 -15.49
C GLY A 230 -33.35 -5.20 -14.90
N VAL A 231 -33.33 -5.33 -13.57
CA VAL A 231 -33.04 -6.53 -12.78
C VAL A 231 -33.97 -6.58 -11.59
N THR A 232 -34.17 -7.77 -11.00
CA THR A 232 -34.84 -7.88 -9.71
C THR A 232 -34.06 -7.07 -8.66
N LYS A 233 -34.78 -6.26 -7.88
CA LYS A 233 -34.16 -5.48 -6.80
C LYS A 233 -33.45 -6.41 -5.83
N ASP A 234 -32.16 -6.17 -5.61
CA ASP A 234 -31.32 -6.94 -4.72
C ASP A 234 -30.33 -6.02 -4.01
N ASP A 235 -30.63 -5.72 -2.75
CA ASP A 235 -29.79 -4.83 -1.95
C ASP A 235 -28.46 -5.47 -1.58
N LYS A 236 -28.35 -6.80 -1.53
CA LYS A 236 -27.08 -7.50 -1.25
C LYS A 236 -26.14 -7.37 -2.44
N GLN A 237 -26.65 -7.59 -3.66
CA GLN A 237 -25.89 -7.35 -4.88
C GLN A 237 -25.47 -5.90 -5.01
N ALA A 238 -26.38 -4.95 -4.72
CA ALA A 238 -26.04 -3.54 -4.71
C ALA A 238 -24.89 -3.21 -3.76
N ALA A 239 -24.92 -3.73 -2.52
CA ALA A 239 -23.84 -3.55 -1.55
C ALA A 239 -22.51 -4.14 -2.04
N ASP A 240 -22.51 -5.30 -2.68
CA ASP A 240 -21.28 -5.89 -3.23
C ASP A 240 -20.67 -5.00 -4.33
N TRP A 241 -21.49 -4.56 -5.29
CA TRP A 241 -21.03 -3.69 -6.37
C TRP A 241 -20.55 -2.32 -5.88
N PHE A 242 -21.29 -1.68 -4.98
CA PHE A 242 -20.82 -0.46 -4.32
C PHE A 242 -19.54 -0.71 -3.53
N GLY A 243 -19.41 -1.86 -2.86
CA GLY A 243 -18.20 -2.29 -2.16
C GLY A 243 -16.97 -2.34 -3.05
N ARG A 244 -17.11 -2.89 -4.27
CA ARG A 244 -16.02 -2.94 -5.26
C ARG A 244 -15.62 -1.54 -5.73
N ALA A 245 -16.59 -0.70 -6.08
CA ALA A 245 -16.32 0.67 -6.52
C ALA A 245 -15.73 1.54 -5.40
N ALA A 246 -16.25 1.41 -4.17
CA ALA A 246 -15.82 2.18 -3.00
C ALA A 246 -14.37 1.90 -2.61
N LYS A 247 -13.93 0.63 -2.70
CA LYS A 247 -12.52 0.22 -2.47
C LYS A 247 -11.55 0.84 -3.48
N GLN A 248 -12.04 1.25 -4.65
CA GLN A 248 -11.26 1.95 -5.66
C GLN A 248 -11.30 3.48 -5.50
N GLY A 249 -11.95 3.98 -4.45
CA GLY A 249 -12.05 5.42 -4.19
C GLY A 249 -13.28 6.10 -4.78
N HIS A 250 -14.22 5.37 -5.41
CA HIS A 250 -15.39 6.00 -6.05
C HIS A 250 -16.30 6.69 -5.01
N ARG A 251 -16.24 8.03 -5.00
CA ARG A 251 -16.90 8.91 -4.02
C ARG A 251 -18.36 8.56 -3.74
N GLU A 252 -19.20 8.50 -4.78
CA GLU A 252 -20.63 8.25 -4.59
C GLU A 252 -20.93 6.83 -4.10
N ALA A 253 -20.07 5.86 -4.45
CA ALA A 253 -20.22 4.47 -4.02
C ALA A 253 -19.89 4.33 -2.54
N GLN A 254 -18.86 5.04 -2.07
CA GLN A 254 -18.53 5.13 -0.65
C GLN A 254 -19.71 5.73 0.15
N THR A 255 -20.36 6.79 -0.34
CA THR A 255 -21.56 7.35 0.30
C THR A 255 -22.71 6.33 0.36
N LYS A 256 -23.01 5.64 -0.75
CA LYS A 256 -24.07 4.62 -0.79
C LYS A 256 -23.77 3.45 0.14
N LEU A 257 -22.54 2.96 0.15
CA LEU A 257 -22.13 1.86 1.01
C LEU A 257 -22.18 2.24 2.49
N GLY A 258 -21.75 3.46 2.84
CA GLY A 258 -21.87 4.00 4.19
C GLY A 258 -23.33 4.04 4.65
N PHE A 259 -24.25 4.50 3.80
CA PHE A 259 -25.69 4.48 4.10
C PHE A 259 -26.23 3.05 4.27
N MET A 260 -25.80 2.10 3.44
CA MET A 260 -26.24 0.70 3.55
C MET A 260 -25.80 0.06 4.87
N TYR A 261 -24.56 0.30 5.31
CA TYR A 261 -24.10 -0.13 6.64
C TYR A 261 -24.83 0.58 7.78
N ALA A 262 -25.15 1.87 7.65
CA ALA A 262 -25.89 2.62 8.67
C ALA A 262 -27.34 2.12 8.84
N THR A 263 -27.94 1.60 7.77
CA THR A 263 -29.34 1.15 7.73
C THR A 263 -29.51 -0.36 7.79
N GLY A 264 -28.44 -1.14 7.59
CA GLY A 264 -28.51 -2.59 7.47
C GLY A 264 -29.14 -3.07 6.16
N LYS A 265 -29.17 -2.22 5.13
CA LYS A 265 -29.78 -2.55 3.83
C LYS A 265 -28.80 -3.36 2.99
N GLY A 266 -29.07 -4.65 2.75
CA GLY A 266 -28.21 -5.54 1.96
C GLY A 266 -26.93 -6.02 2.67
N VAL A 267 -26.66 -5.51 3.88
CA VAL A 267 -25.51 -5.86 4.74
C VAL A 267 -25.96 -5.88 6.20
N THR A 268 -25.24 -6.58 7.06
CA THR A 268 -25.46 -6.44 8.51
C THR A 268 -25.17 -5.01 8.94
N GLN A 269 -26.09 -4.40 9.68
CA GLN A 269 -25.95 -3.03 10.16
C GLN A 269 -24.66 -2.87 10.99
N ASN A 270 -23.87 -1.86 10.67
CA ASN A 270 -22.63 -1.55 11.37
C ASN A 270 -22.30 -0.06 11.25
N TYR A 271 -22.53 0.70 12.33
CA TYR A 271 -22.28 2.13 12.34
C TYR A 271 -20.79 2.49 12.23
N ASN A 272 -19.87 1.67 12.76
CA ASN A 272 -18.43 1.95 12.64
C ASN A 272 -17.98 1.87 11.18
N THR A 273 -18.44 0.85 10.45
CA THR A 273 -18.17 0.71 9.01
C THR A 273 -18.86 1.81 8.20
N ALA A 274 -20.06 2.23 8.61
CA ALA A 274 -20.75 3.35 7.98
C ALA A 274 -19.96 4.65 8.10
N VAL A 275 -19.48 4.98 9.31
CA VAL A 275 -18.62 6.15 9.55
C VAL A 275 -17.38 6.10 8.69
N TYR A 276 -16.70 4.95 8.61
CA TYR A 276 -15.51 4.80 7.79
C TYR A 276 -15.76 5.19 6.32
N TRP A 277 -16.79 4.62 5.68
CA TRP A 277 -17.08 4.92 4.27
C TRP A 277 -17.60 6.34 4.06
N CYS A 278 -18.44 6.85 4.96
CA CYS A 278 -18.89 8.24 4.89
C CYS A 278 -17.70 9.21 5.07
N TYR A 279 -16.73 8.91 5.93
CA TYR A 279 -15.50 9.70 6.08
C TYR A 279 -14.69 9.76 4.78
N GLN A 280 -14.44 8.62 4.14
CA GLN A 280 -13.71 8.58 2.87
C GLN A 280 -14.39 9.42 1.77
N ALA A 281 -15.72 9.38 1.68
CA ALA A 281 -16.47 10.19 0.70
C ALA A 281 -16.50 11.69 1.07
N ALA A 282 -16.66 12.00 2.36
CA ALA A 282 -16.75 13.38 2.84
C ALA A 282 -15.44 14.16 2.68
N GLU A 283 -14.30 13.48 2.86
CA GLU A 283 -12.96 14.04 2.59
C GLU A 283 -12.77 14.36 1.10
N GLN A 284 -13.44 13.64 0.21
CA GLN A 284 -13.50 13.94 -1.23
C GLN A 284 -14.55 15.00 -1.58
N GLY A 285 -15.14 15.67 -0.58
CA GLY A 285 -16.11 16.74 -0.79
C GLY A 285 -17.56 16.29 -0.96
N ASP A 286 -17.88 15.00 -0.79
CA ASP A 286 -19.25 14.52 -0.98
C ASP A 286 -20.23 15.14 0.03
N VAL A 287 -21.14 15.97 -0.46
CA VAL A 287 -22.10 16.72 0.35
C VAL A 287 -22.98 15.83 1.20
N ILE A 288 -23.46 14.73 0.64
CA ILE A 288 -24.36 13.80 1.35
C ILE A 288 -23.59 13.06 2.44
N ALA A 289 -22.35 12.64 2.17
CA ALA A 289 -21.50 12.02 3.18
C ALA A 289 -21.12 12.98 4.31
N GLN A 290 -20.78 14.25 3.99
CA GLN A 290 -20.51 15.27 4.99
C GLN A 290 -21.73 15.50 5.91
N TYR A 291 -22.93 15.59 5.34
CA TYR A 291 -24.16 15.66 6.13
C TYR A 291 -24.35 14.42 7.02
N ASN A 292 -24.16 13.22 6.47
CA ASN A 292 -24.33 11.97 7.21
C ASN A 292 -23.32 11.82 8.35
N LEU A 293 -22.06 12.24 8.17
CA LEU A 293 -21.08 12.28 9.25
C LEU A 293 -21.49 13.27 10.33
N GLY A 294 -21.98 14.46 9.96
CA GLY A 294 -22.51 15.42 10.92
C GLY A 294 -23.62 14.79 11.78
N LEU A 295 -24.49 13.99 11.16
CA LEU A 295 -25.55 13.27 11.87
C LEU A 295 -25.02 12.17 12.78
N MET A 296 -24.03 11.39 12.32
CA MET A 296 -23.42 10.33 13.11
C MET A 296 -22.69 10.86 14.34
N TYR A 297 -21.92 11.96 14.22
CA TYR A 297 -21.28 12.62 15.36
C TYR A 297 -22.30 13.27 16.30
N ALA A 298 -23.36 13.89 15.79
CA ALA A 298 -24.40 14.50 16.62
C ALA A 298 -25.16 13.46 17.47
N LYS A 299 -25.29 12.23 16.96
CA LYS A 299 -26.03 11.13 17.61
C LYS A 299 -25.15 10.10 18.32
N GLY A 300 -23.82 10.19 18.19
CA GLY A 300 -22.91 9.15 18.68
C GLY A 300 -23.07 7.79 17.99
N GLN A 301 -23.42 7.78 16.70
CA GLN A 301 -23.64 6.53 15.94
C GLN A 301 -22.34 6.04 15.33
N GLY A 302 -21.75 5.00 15.92
CA GLY A 302 -20.49 4.39 15.45
C GLY A 302 -19.22 5.20 15.79
N VAL A 303 -19.40 6.33 16.46
CA VAL A 303 -18.37 7.21 17.01
C VAL A 303 -18.87 7.77 18.33
N ALA A 304 -17.97 8.27 19.18
CA ALA A 304 -18.38 9.06 20.33
C ALA A 304 -19.15 10.30 19.86
N GLN A 305 -20.19 10.68 20.60
CA GLN A 305 -20.94 11.89 20.31
C GLN A 305 -20.02 13.10 20.44
N ASP A 306 -19.98 13.94 19.40
CA ASP A 306 -19.17 15.15 19.37
C ASP A 306 -19.89 16.24 18.57
N ASN A 307 -20.46 17.21 19.29
CA ASN A 307 -21.19 18.30 18.67
C ASN A 307 -20.27 19.24 17.86
N ARG A 308 -19.00 19.40 18.24
CA ARG A 308 -18.06 20.26 17.51
C ARG A 308 -17.72 19.66 16.15
N LEU A 309 -17.44 18.36 16.11
CA LEU A 309 -17.23 17.65 14.85
C LEU A 309 -18.51 17.61 14.01
N ALA A 310 -19.68 17.42 14.64
CA ALA A 310 -20.95 17.50 13.94
C ALA A 310 -21.17 18.86 13.26
N ILE A 311 -20.94 19.95 13.99
CA ILE A 311 -20.98 21.33 13.47
C ILE A 311 -20.01 21.52 12.31
N SER A 312 -18.77 21.03 12.43
CA SER A 312 -17.77 21.13 11.36
C SER A 312 -18.24 20.47 10.07
N TRP A 313 -18.75 19.24 10.16
CA TRP A 313 -19.24 18.49 9.00
C TRP A 313 -20.53 19.08 8.41
N TYR A 314 -21.49 19.48 9.26
CA TYR A 314 -22.67 20.19 8.79
C TYR A 314 -22.32 21.51 8.12
N SER A 315 -21.35 22.25 8.64
CA SER A 315 -20.91 23.52 8.04
C SER A 315 -20.33 23.31 6.65
N LYS A 316 -19.50 22.26 6.44
CA LYS A 316 -18.98 21.90 5.11
C LYS A 316 -20.12 21.58 4.13
N ALA A 317 -21.10 20.76 4.52
CA ALA A 317 -22.24 20.43 3.67
C ALA A 317 -23.16 21.64 3.41
N ALA A 318 -23.38 22.48 4.43
CA ALA A 318 -24.21 23.67 4.35
C ALA A 318 -23.61 24.75 3.44
N ALA A 319 -22.28 24.91 3.45
CA ALA A 319 -21.55 25.79 2.56
C ALA A 319 -21.68 25.37 1.08
N GLN A 320 -21.82 24.07 0.83
CA GLN A 320 -22.12 23.51 -0.49
C GLN A 320 -23.63 23.53 -0.84
N GLY A 321 -24.46 24.18 -0.02
CA GLY A 321 -25.88 24.38 -0.30
C GLY A 321 -26.82 23.31 0.26
N HIS A 322 -26.35 22.30 1.01
CA HIS A 322 -27.24 21.21 1.45
C HIS A 322 -28.32 21.69 2.44
N ALA A 323 -29.58 21.72 1.99
CA ALA A 323 -30.70 22.28 2.75
C ALA A 323 -30.86 21.68 4.16
N ARG A 324 -30.79 20.35 4.30
CA ARG A 324 -30.89 19.71 5.63
C ARG A 324 -29.69 19.97 6.53
N ALA A 325 -28.50 20.19 5.96
CA ALA A 325 -27.33 20.56 6.76
C ALA A 325 -27.45 22.01 7.25
N GLN A 326 -27.92 22.92 6.39
CA GLN A 326 -28.24 24.30 6.77
C GLN A 326 -29.28 24.34 7.88
N TYR A 327 -30.37 23.59 7.74
CA TYR A 327 -31.40 23.48 8.77
C TYR A 327 -30.86 22.94 10.09
N ASN A 328 -30.15 21.81 10.08
CA ASN A 328 -29.59 21.23 11.30
C ASN A 328 -28.59 22.18 11.98
N LEU A 329 -27.78 22.89 11.21
CA LEU A 329 -26.87 23.91 11.74
C LEU A 329 -27.66 25.10 12.33
N GLY A 330 -28.77 25.51 11.70
CA GLY A 330 -29.68 26.51 12.25
C GLY A 330 -30.28 26.09 13.58
N VAL A 331 -30.72 24.82 13.71
CA VAL A 331 -31.18 24.25 14.99
C VAL A 331 -30.10 24.28 16.05
N ILE A 332 -28.85 24.01 15.69
CA ILE A 332 -27.72 24.08 16.61
C ILE A 332 -27.51 25.51 17.12
N TYR A 333 -27.51 26.52 16.24
CA TYR A 333 -27.35 27.92 16.64
C TYR A 333 -28.56 28.47 17.42
N ALA A 334 -29.78 28.07 17.07
CA ALA A 334 -30.99 28.49 17.80
C ALA A 334 -31.00 27.99 19.25
N ASN A 335 -30.45 26.80 19.50
CA ASN A 335 -30.45 26.14 20.80
C ASN A 335 -29.12 26.25 21.56
N GLY A 336 -28.06 26.74 20.92
CA GLY A 336 -26.72 26.82 21.54
C GLY A 336 -26.07 25.46 21.81
N VAL A 337 -26.27 24.47 20.94
CA VAL A 337 -25.74 23.11 21.15
C VAL A 337 -24.27 23.03 20.73
N GLY A 338 -23.35 23.14 21.70
CA GLY A 338 -21.90 23.07 21.44
C GLY A 338 -21.29 24.35 20.84
N VAL A 339 -22.13 25.38 20.62
CA VAL A 339 -21.78 26.76 20.24
C VAL A 339 -22.68 27.72 21.02
N PRO A 340 -22.30 29.00 21.21
CA PRO A 340 -23.21 30.00 21.75
C PRO A 340 -24.50 30.10 20.94
N LYS A 341 -25.62 30.38 21.61
CA LYS A 341 -26.89 30.65 20.93
C LYS A 341 -26.75 31.90 20.06
N ASP A 342 -27.19 31.81 18.82
CA ASP A 342 -27.20 32.92 17.85
C ASP A 342 -28.46 32.83 16.97
N SER A 343 -29.49 33.56 17.38
CA SER A 343 -30.79 33.59 16.67
C SER A 343 -30.66 34.15 15.25
N LYS A 344 -29.78 35.12 15.04
CA LYS A 344 -29.56 35.74 13.72
C LYS A 344 -28.93 34.73 12.75
N GLN A 345 -27.87 34.06 13.19
CA GLN A 345 -27.22 33.03 12.39
C GLN A 345 -28.17 31.85 12.13
N ALA A 346 -28.99 31.47 13.10
CA ALA A 346 -30.04 30.47 12.93
C ALA A 346 -31.07 30.88 11.86
N ALA A 347 -31.60 32.11 11.94
CA ALA A 347 -32.55 32.66 10.97
C ALA A 347 -32.00 32.65 9.55
N ASP A 348 -30.74 33.05 9.37
CA ASP A 348 -30.08 33.06 8.06
C ASP A 348 -29.93 31.65 7.47
N LEU A 349 -29.58 30.67 8.30
CA LEU A 349 -29.50 29.27 7.90
C LEU A 349 -30.87 28.69 7.55
N TYR A 350 -31.90 28.97 8.36
CA TYR A 350 -33.27 28.57 8.06
C TYR A 350 -33.78 29.19 6.77
N ARG A 351 -33.52 30.48 6.53
CA ARG A 351 -33.91 31.17 5.29
C ARG A 351 -33.25 30.53 4.06
N LYS A 352 -31.98 30.13 4.15
CA LYS A 352 -31.28 29.41 3.08
C LYS A 352 -31.91 28.03 2.80
N ALA A 353 -32.24 27.26 3.83
CA ALA A 353 -32.89 25.95 3.68
C ALA A 353 -34.34 26.07 3.18
N ALA A 354 -35.08 27.06 3.66
CA ALA A 354 -36.46 27.35 3.25
C ALA A 354 -36.57 27.75 1.78
N LYS A 355 -35.62 28.55 1.26
CA LYS A 355 -35.52 28.89 -0.17
C LYS A 355 -35.36 27.66 -1.08
N GLN A 356 -34.89 26.54 -0.53
CA GLN A 356 -34.77 25.26 -1.23
C GLN A 356 -35.99 24.34 -1.03
N GLY A 357 -37.07 24.86 -0.44
CA GLY A 357 -38.32 24.12 -0.25
C GLY A 357 -38.35 23.23 1.01
N LEU A 358 -37.41 23.38 1.95
CA LEU A 358 -37.45 22.60 3.19
C LEU A 358 -38.52 23.17 4.14
N ALA A 359 -39.64 22.47 4.28
CA ALA A 359 -40.80 22.92 5.04
C ALA A 359 -40.50 23.11 6.54
N GLU A 360 -39.66 22.25 7.11
CA GLU A 360 -39.22 22.33 8.51
C GLU A 360 -38.46 23.63 8.77
N ALA A 361 -37.67 24.11 7.80
CA ALA A 361 -36.97 25.38 7.93
C ALA A 361 -37.90 26.58 7.85
N VAL A 362 -38.97 26.52 7.04
CA VAL A 362 -40.01 27.57 6.99
C VAL A 362 -40.72 27.66 8.34
N ALA A 363 -41.08 26.51 8.92
CA ALA A 363 -41.72 26.47 10.24
C ALA A 363 -40.80 27.00 11.35
N ALA A 364 -39.54 26.57 11.37
CA ALA A 364 -38.56 27.01 12.36
C ALA A 364 -38.27 28.52 12.25
N LEU A 365 -38.19 29.07 11.03
CA LEU A 365 -38.01 30.51 10.83
C LEU A 365 -39.18 31.31 11.42
N LYS A 366 -40.43 30.89 11.14
CA LYS A 366 -41.62 31.55 11.71
C LYS A 366 -41.60 31.51 13.23
N GLN A 367 -41.30 30.36 13.83
CA GLN A 367 -41.24 30.23 15.29
C GLN A 367 -40.20 31.16 15.91
N LEU A 368 -39.03 31.28 15.27
CA LEU A 368 -37.95 32.13 15.74
C LEU A 368 -38.32 33.62 15.67
N GLU A 369 -38.97 34.06 14.59
CA GLU A 369 -39.47 35.44 14.42
C GLU A 369 -40.59 35.83 15.40
N HIS A 370 -41.35 34.86 15.95
CA HIS A 370 -42.37 35.13 16.98
C HIS A 370 -41.79 35.11 18.41
N SER A 371 -40.52 34.72 18.57
CA SER A 371 -39.86 34.57 19.87
C SER A 371 -38.87 35.70 20.21
N GLU A 372 -38.64 36.61 19.28
CA GLU A 372 -37.92 37.89 19.44
C GLU A 372 -38.92 39.02 19.67
#